data_AF-A0A5R2MYM6-F1
#
_entry.id   AF-A0A5R2MYM6-F1
#
_cell.length_a   1.000
_cell.length_b   1.000
_cell.length_c   1.000
_cell.angle_alpha   90.00
_cell.angle_beta   90.00
_cell.angle_gamma   90.00
#
_symmetry.space_group_name_H-M   'P 1'
#
loop_
_entity.id
_entity.type
_entity.pdbx_description
1 polymer ?
#
loop_
_entity_poly.entity_id
_entity_poly.type
_entity_poly.pdbx_seq_one_letter_code
_entity_poly.pdbx_strand_id
1 'polypeptide(L)'
;ALQAVMTEYAAFGLGNPNEYRTVFMTEKTKLPDGRSYEDMEEGNPAMKVLISRVEACVAAGKLHGDPRAIATMLWAVGHGTISLLITFPFYPFGDAQAFVKRMCDFTLATLSTQDVPPLTEKPV
;
A
#
# COMPACT_ATOMS: atom_id res chain seq x y z
N ALA A 1 -11.82 7.99 -4.54
CA ALA A 1 -10.67 8.49 -3.76
C ALA A 1 -9.58 7.42 -3.60
N LEU A 2 -9.87 6.28 -2.96
CA LEU A 2 -8.86 5.23 -2.69
C LEU A 2 -8.23 4.63 -3.97
N GLN A 3 -9.04 4.38 -5.00
CA GLN A 3 -8.55 3.94 -6.31
C GLN A 3 -7.56 4.95 -6.95
N ALA A 4 -7.81 6.26 -6.79
CA ALA A 4 -6.92 7.29 -7.30
C ALA A 4 -5.59 7.30 -6.54
N VAL A 5 -5.60 7.17 -5.21
CA VAL A 5 -4.38 7.05 -4.39
C VAL A 5 -3.52 5.88 -4.85
N MET A 6 -4.12 4.72 -5.08
CA MET A 6 -3.39 3.53 -5.55
C MET A 6 -2.80 3.71 -6.96
N THR A 7 -3.54 4.38 -7.84
CA THR A 7 -3.08 4.66 -9.21
C THR A 7 -1.91 5.65 -9.22
N GLU A 8 -2.00 6.72 -8.41
CA GLU A 8 -0.93 7.71 -8.26
C GLU A 8 0.32 7.11 -7.61
N TYR A 9 0.16 6.26 -6.60
CA TYR A 9 1.27 5.54 -5.97
C TYR A 9 2.04 4.69 -7.00
N ALA A 10 1.33 4.00 -7.89
CA ALA A 10 1.93 3.23 -8.96
C ALA A 10 2.56 4.11 -10.05
N ALA A 11 1.92 5.21 -10.45
CA ALA A 11 2.49 6.16 -11.39
C ALA A 11 3.82 6.73 -10.87
N PHE A 12 3.87 7.10 -9.59
CA PHE A 12 5.09 7.55 -8.94
C PHE A 12 6.19 6.46 -8.97
N GLY A 13 5.88 5.24 -8.55
CA GLY A 13 6.88 4.15 -8.48
C GLY A 13 7.44 3.78 -9.85
N LEU A 14 6.58 3.71 -10.88
CA LEU A 14 6.98 3.40 -12.25
C LEU A 14 7.72 4.56 -12.93
N GLY A 15 7.39 5.81 -12.58
CA GLY A 15 8.09 7.00 -13.08
C GLY A 15 9.47 7.22 -12.43
N ASN A 16 9.70 6.65 -11.25
CA ASN A 16 10.93 6.86 -10.46
C ASN A 16 11.51 5.50 -9.96
N PRO A 17 11.88 4.58 -10.87
CA PRO A 17 12.17 3.19 -10.48
C PRO A 17 13.47 3.04 -9.68
N ASN A 18 14.44 3.95 -9.82
CA ASN A 18 15.69 3.88 -9.05
C ASN A 18 15.46 4.33 -7.61
N GLU A 19 14.78 5.47 -7.46
CA GLU A 19 14.34 6.02 -6.18
C GLU A 19 13.45 5.02 -5.45
N TYR A 20 12.53 4.39 -6.17
CA TYR A 20 11.63 3.38 -5.60
C TYR A 20 12.42 2.17 -5.06
N ARG A 21 13.43 1.67 -5.78
CA ARG A 21 14.30 0.58 -5.28
C ARG A 21 15.03 0.99 -4.01
N THR A 22 15.62 2.18 -4.00
CA THR A 22 16.40 2.68 -2.85
C THR A 22 15.54 2.91 -1.61
N VAL A 23 14.36 3.50 -1.78
CA VAL A 23 13.50 3.90 -0.67
C VAL A 23 12.66 2.74 -0.17
N PHE A 24 12.06 1.96 -1.06
CA PHE A 24 11.02 0.98 -0.69
C PHE A 24 11.42 -0.49 -0.84
N MET A 25 12.46 -0.81 -1.63
CA MET A 25 12.83 -2.21 -1.90
C MET A 25 14.15 -2.64 -1.27
N THR A 26 14.83 -1.73 -0.56
CA THR A 26 16.04 -2.04 0.19
C THR A 26 15.66 -2.41 1.61
N GLU A 27 15.94 -3.65 2.00
CA GLU A 27 15.71 -4.15 3.36
C GLU A 27 16.41 -3.24 4.38
N LYS A 28 15.67 -2.83 5.42
CA LYS A 28 16.21 -2.11 6.57
C LYS A 28 16.43 -3.12 7.70
N THR A 29 17.68 -3.55 7.88
CA THR A 29 18.03 -4.60 8.86
C THR A 29 18.16 -4.09 10.30
N LYS A 30 18.15 -2.77 10.49
CA LYS A 30 18.22 -2.10 11.80
C LYS A 30 17.36 -0.84 11.78
N LEU A 31 16.82 -0.46 12.93
CA LEU A 31 16.25 0.87 13.13
C LEU A 31 17.37 1.93 13.01
N PRO A 32 17.05 3.16 12.57
CA PRO A 32 17.98 4.27 12.66
C PRO A 32 18.39 4.51 14.12
N ASP A 33 19.64 4.90 14.35
CA ASP A 33 20.16 5.14 15.69
C ASP A 33 19.30 6.15 16.46
N GLY A 34 18.94 5.80 17.69
CA GLY A 34 18.13 6.65 18.56
C GLY A 34 16.65 6.75 18.17
N ARG A 35 16.13 5.86 17.31
CA ARG A 35 14.71 5.79 16.94
C ARG A 35 14.05 4.51 17.43
N SER A 36 12.84 4.61 17.96
CA SER A 36 11.98 3.48 18.30
C SER A 36 11.07 3.08 17.12
N TYR A 37 10.32 1.99 17.28
CA TYR A 37 9.29 1.60 16.31
C TYR A 37 8.13 2.61 16.28
N GLU A 38 7.75 3.15 17.43
CA GLU A 38 6.77 4.23 17.53
C GLU A 38 7.23 5.46 16.76
N ASP A 39 8.51 5.85 16.88
CA ASP A 39 9.04 6.99 16.12
C ASP A 39 9.00 6.77 14.59
N MET A 40 9.08 5.52 14.14
CA MET A 40 8.98 5.17 12.71
C MET A 40 7.54 5.27 12.23
N GLU A 41 6.61 4.79 13.03
CA GLU A 41 5.19 4.90 12.76
C GLU A 41 4.70 6.35 12.76
N GLU A 42 5.10 7.13 13.77
CA GLU A 42 4.80 8.55 13.84
C GLU A 42 5.41 9.32 12.65
N GLY A 43 6.60 8.91 12.22
CA GLY A 43 7.34 9.46 11.09
C GLY A 43 6.85 9.02 9.70
N ASN A 44 5.72 8.31 9.58
CA ASN A 44 5.22 7.79 8.30
C ASN A 44 3.93 8.49 7.82
N PRO A 45 4.04 9.72 7.26
CA PRO A 45 2.87 10.48 6.81
C PRO A 45 2.11 9.81 5.67
N ALA A 46 2.80 9.05 4.80
CA ALA A 46 2.16 8.34 3.69
C ALA A 46 1.21 7.25 4.19
N MET A 47 1.65 6.44 5.15
CA MET A 47 0.79 5.42 5.76
C MET A 47 -0.37 6.04 6.54
N LYS A 48 -0.12 7.12 7.30
CA LYS A 48 -1.18 7.88 7.99
C LYS A 48 -2.25 8.39 7.03
N VAL A 49 -1.86 8.93 5.87
CA VAL A 49 -2.81 9.36 4.83
C VAL A 49 -3.60 8.18 4.27
N LEU A 50 -2.95 7.04 4.00
CA LEU A 50 -3.64 5.86 3.49
C LEU A 50 -4.68 5.34 4.49
N ILE A 51 -4.30 5.21 5.77
CA ILE A 51 -5.21 4.82 6.85
C ILE A 51 -6.38 5.79 6.95
N SER A 52 -6.14 7.10 6.97
CA SER A 52 -7.20 8.11 7.03
C SER A 52 -8.18 8.03 5.85
N ARG A 53 -7.70 7.67 4.66
CA ARG A 53 -8.57 7.46 3.49
C ARG A 53 -9.41 6.19 3.63
N VAL A 54 -8.85 5.14 4.22
CA VAL A 54 -9.59 3.91 4.52
C VAL A 54 -10.63 4.16 5.62
N GLU A 55 -10.28 4.86 6.70
CA GLU A 55 -11.20 5.29 7.76
C GLU A 55 -12.41 6.04 7.19
N ALA A 56 -12.18 6.97 6.26
CA ALA A 56 -13.27 7.67 5.58
C ALA A 56 -14.17 6.72 4.76
N CYS A 57 -13.60 5.68 4.13
CA CYS A 57 -14.38 4.66 3.43
C CYS A 57 -15.17 3.76 4.39
N VAL A 58 -14.61 3.43 5.56
CA VAL A 58 -15.30 2.67 6.61
C VAL A 58 -16.44 3.48 7.21
N ALA A 59 -16.20 4.75 7.56
CA ALA A 59 -17.21 5.67 8.06
C ALA A 59 -18.36 5.89 7.06
N ALA A 60 -18.08 5.80 5.76
CA ALA A 60 -19.07 5.89 4.69
C ALA A 60 -19.79 4.55 4.36
N GLY A 61 -19.50 3.47 5.09
CA GLY A 61 -20.07 2.14 4.86
C GLY A 61 -19.67 1.51 3.52
N LYS A 62 -18.52 1.91 2.96
CA LYS A 62 -18.00 1.37 1.69
C LYS A 62 -17.00 0.24 1.89
N LEU A 63 -16.35 0.20 3.06
CA LEU A 63 -15.48 -0.86 3.53
C LEU A 63 -15.91 -1.22 4.96
N HIS A 64 -15.63 -2.45 5.40
CA HIS A 64 -15.95 -2.91 6.75
C HIS A 64 -14.71 -3.56 7.37
N GLY A 65 -14.48 -3.28 8.66
CA GLY A 65 -13.35 -3.82 9.41
C GLY A 65 -12.31 -2.78 9.82
N ASP A 66 -11.12 -3.26 10.19
CA ASP A 66 -10.02 -2.49 10.74
C ASP A 66 -9.29 -1.66 9.66
N PRO A 67 -9.27 -0.32 9.78
CA PRO A 67 -8.64 0.54 8.77
C PRO A 67 -7.15 0.29 8.57
N ARG A 68 -6.42 -0.04 9.65
CA ARG A 68 -4.98 -0.30 9.59
C ARG A 68 -4.69 -1.60 8.83
N ALA A 69 -5.43 -2.66 9.09
CA ALA A 69 -5.36 -3.93 8.37
C ALA A 69 -5.62 -3.71 6.88
N ILE A 70 -6.74 -3.06 6.55
CA ILE A 70 -7.14 -2.77 5.16
C ILE A 70 -6.07 -1.92 4.45
N ALA A 71 -5.57 -0.85 5.09
CA ALA A 71 -4.52 0.00 4.52
C ALA A 71 -3.22 -0.79 4.26
N THR A 72 -2.84 -1.65 5.20
CA THR A 72 -1.63 -2.50 5.07
C THR A 72 -1.78 -3.50 3.92
N MET A 73 -2.96 -4.11 3.75
CA MET A 73 -3.25 -5.00 2.63
C MET A 73 -3.20 -4.28 1.28
N LEU A 74 -3.79 -3.07 1.19
CA LEU A 74 -3.73 -2.24 -0.01
C LEU A 74 -2.28 -1.88 -0.35
N TRP A 75 -1.50 -1.46 0.65
CA TRP A 75 -0.09 -1.16 0.46
C TRP A 75 0.69 -2.38 -0.03
N ALA A 76 0.45 -3.57 0.54
CA ALA A 76 1.11 -4.81 0.11
C ALA A 76 0.84 -5.12 -1.37
N VAL A 77 -0.42 -5.01 -1.81
CA VAL A 77 -0.75 -5.25 -3.23
C VAL A 77 -0.10 -4.20 -4.13
N GLY A 78 -0.22 -2.92 -3.80
CA GLY A 78 0.38 -1.84 -4.60
C GLY A 78 1.89 -2.00 -4.68
N HIS A 79 2.54 -2.20 -3.53
CA HIS A 79 3.99 -2.35 -3.44
C HIS A 79 4.48 -3.57 -4.22
N GLY A 80 3.86 -4.74 -4.03
CA GLY A 80 4.24 -5.96 -4.76
C GLY A 80 4.06 -5.83 -6.27
N THR A 81 2.96 -5.21 -6.71
CA THR A 81 2.67 -4.98 -8.14
C THR A 81 3.75 -4.09 -8.77
N ILE A 82 4.07 -2.97 -8.15
CA ILE A 82 5.11 -2.04 -8.63
C ILE A 82 6.49 -2.71 -8.61
N SER A 83 6.82 -3.41 -7.52
CA SER A 83 8.10 -4.10 -7.35
C SER A 83 8.32 -5.16 -8.43
N LEU A 84 7.29 -5.91 -8.83
CA LEU A 84 7.38 -6.88 -9.94
C LEU A 84 7.65 -6.19 -11.28
N LEU A 85 6.92 -5.12 -11.59
CA LEU A 85 7.12 -4.34 -12.82
C LEU A 85 8.53 -3.74 -12.90
N ILE A 86 9.09 -3.34 -11.76
CA ILE A 86 10.43 -2.74 -11.67
C ILE A 86 11.56 -3.79 -11.75
N THR A 87 11.36 -4.98 -11.18
CA THR A 87 12.43 -6.00 -11.06
C THR A 87 12.43 -7.04 -12.15
N PHE A 88 11.32 -7.23 -12.88
CA PHE A 88 11.20 -8.19 -13.99
C PHE A 88 10.90 -7.49 -15.33
N PRO A 89 11.81 -6.64 -15.85
CA PRO A 89 11.55 -5.83 -17.04
C PRO A 89 11.38 -6.64 -18.32
N PHE A 90 11.83 -7.90 -18.33
CA PHE A 90 11.72 -8.80 -19.49
C PHE A 90 10.53 -9.75 -19.41
N TYR A 91 9.78 -9.75 -18.30
CA TYR A 91 8.56 -10.52 -18.20
C TYR A 91 7.42 -9.77 -18.91
N PRO A 92 6.64 -10.44 -19.78
CA PRO A 92 5.61 -9.78 -20.58
C PRO A 92 4.32 -9.57 -19.77
N PHE A 93 4.32 -8.62 -18.82
CA PHE A 93 3.11 -8.24 -18.06
C PHE A 93 1.99 -7.63 -18.93
N GLY A 94 2.32 -7.23 -20.18
CA GLY A 94 1.45 -6.45 -21.04
C GLY A 94 1.51 -4.97 -20.69
N ASP A 95 0.37 -4.27 -20.76
CA ASP A 95 0.28 -2.86 -20.39
C ASP A 95 0.39 -2.69 -18.86
N ALA A 96 1.46 -2.03 -18.41
CA ALA A 96 1.77 -1.88 -16.99
C ALA A 96 0.68 -1.10 -16.22
N GLN A 97 0.07 -0.08 -16.84
CA GLN A 97 -0.97 0.72 -16.21
C GLN A 97 -2.26 -0.07 -16.05
N ALA A 98 -2.64 -0.84 -17.07
CA ALA A 98 -3.78 -1.75 -17.03
C ALA A 98 -3.57 -2.87 -16.01
N PHE A 99 -2.34 -3.40 -15.90
CA PHE A 99 -1.99 -4.40 -14.89
C PHE A 99 -2.16 -3.84 -13.48
N VAL A 100 -1.56 -2.69 -13.17
CA VAL A 100 -1.73 -1.98 -11.90
C VAL A 100 -3.19 -1.73 -11.59
N LYS A 101 -3.93 -1.16 -12.55
CA LYS A 101 -5.35 -0.83 -12.36
C LYS A 101 -6.16 -2.07 -12.00
N ARG A 102 -5.96 -3.19 -12.70
CA ARG A 102 -6.67 -4.45 -12.43
C ARG A 102 -6.31 -5.01 -11.05
N MET A 103 -5.05 -4.96 -10.64
CA MET A 103 -4.65 -5.38 -9.28
C MET A 103 -5.33 -4.53 -8.20
N CYS A 104 -5.45 -3.22 -8.42
CA CYS A 104 -6.17 -2.32 -7.53
C CYS A 104 -7.68 -2.63 -7.50
N ASP A 105 -8.29 -2.81 -8.66
CA ASP A 105 -9.72 -3.12 -8.80
C ASP A 105 -10.07 -4.43 -8.11
N PHE A 106 -9.27 -5.49 -8.29
CA PHE A 106 -9.45 -6.78 -7.61
C PHE A 106 -9.40 -6.63 -6.09
N THR A 107 -8.38 -5.92 -5.59
CA THR A 107 -8.19 -5.74 -4.15
C THR A 107 -9.34 -4.96 -3.53
N LEU A 108 -9.76 -3.86 -4.17
CA LEU A 108 -10.88 -3.04 -3.70
C LEU A 108 -12.21 -3.80 -3.77
N ALA A 109 -12.45 -4.58 -4.82
CA ALA A 109 -13.64 -5.40 -4.94
C ALA A 109 -13.73 -6.40 -3.78
N THR A 110 -12.65 -7.14 -3.50
CA THR A 110 -12.60 -8.08 -2.37
C THR A 110 -12.82 -7.36 -1.04
N LEU A 111 -12.07 -6.30 -0.76
CA LEU A 111 -12.17 -5.57 0.51
C LEU A 111 -13.57 -4.96 0.75
N SER A 112 -14.29 -4.59 -0.31
CA SER A 112 -15.66 -4.06 -0.19
C SER A 112 -16.71 -5.08 0.25
N THR A 113 -16.37 -6.38 0.21
CA THR A 113 -17.27 -7.49 0.54
C THR A 113 -16.90 -8.23 1.83
N GLN A 114 -15.78 -7.87 2.44
CA GLN A 114 -15.25 -8.53 3.64
C GLN A 114 -15.39 -7.62 4.85
N ASP A 115 -15.58 -8.21 6.03
CA ASP A 115 -15.34 -7.55 7.30
C ASP A 115 -13.93 -7.92 7.76
N VAL A 116 -12.99 -7.00 7.59
CA VAL A 116 -11.56 -7.28 7.75
C VAL A 116 -11.15 -7.14 9.22
N PRO A 117 -10.74 -8.20 9.91
CA PRO A 117 -10.31 -8.10 11.30
C PRO A 117 -8.96 -7.38 11.43
N PRO A 118 -8.62 -6.86 12.63
CA PRO A 118 -7.28 -6.37 12.93
C PRO A 118 -6.20 -7.43 12.68
N LEU A 119 -5.01 -6.98 12.26
CA LEU A 119 -3.85 -7.87 12.06
C LEU A 119 -3.16 -8.29 13.37
N THR A 120 -3.50 -7.64 14.48
CA THR A 120 -2.96 -7.91 15.82
C THR A 120 -4.09 -7.85 16.85
N GLU A 121 -4.01 -8.67 17.90
CA GLU A 121 -4.99 -8.68 18.99
C GLU A 121 -4.96 -7.40 19.84
N LYS A 122 -3.83 -6.67 19.81
CA LYS A 122 -3.66 -5.37 20.45
C LYS A 122 -3.66 -4.29 19.38
N PRO A 123 -4.40 -3.18 19.57
CA PRO A 123 -4.23 -1.99 18.73
C PRO A 123 -2.78 -1.54 18.80
N VAL A 124 -2.21 -1.21 17.64
CA VAL A 124 -0.91 -0.52 17.52
C VAL A 124 -1.18 0.98 17.67
#